data_AF-A0A2I0WEE8-F1
#
_entry.id   AF-A0A2I0WEE8-F1
#
_cell.length_a   1.000
_cell.length_b   1.000
_cell.length_c   1.000
_cell.angle_alpha   90.00
_cell.angle_beta   90.00
_cell.angle_gamma   90.00
#
_symmetry.space_group_name_H-M   'P 1'
#
loop_
_entity.id
_entity.type
_entity.pdbx_description
1 polymer ?
#
loop_
_entity_poly.entity_id
_entity_poly.type
_entity_poly.pdbx_seq_one_letter_code
_entity_poly.pdbx_strand_id
1 'polypeptide(L)' 'MFGFVLGIVARDRQQTLAIHWILEAAVKRRISYRISLEKCSFGEILNTYPKRGITRQRRQNLHGLASTNRSFMHFIW' A
#
# COMPACT_ATOMS: atom_id res chain seq x y z
N MET A 1 -14.39 4.06 -18.32
CA MET A 1 -14.20 4.01 -16.85
C MET A 1 -13.44 2.72 -16.55
N PHE A 2 -12.12 2.79 -16.33
CA PHE A 2 -11.31 1.59 -16.10
C PHE A 2 -11.64 1.00 -14.72
N GLY A 3 -12.37 -0.11 -14.69
CA GLY A 3 -12.72 -0.81 -13.45
C GLY A 3 -11.49 -1.49 -12.85
N PHE A 4 -11.29 -1.36 -11.53
CA PHE A 4 -10.25 -2.08 -10.81
C PHE A 4 -10.66 -3.55 -10.71
N VAL A 5 -10.08 -4.37 -11.57
CA VAL A 5 -10.33 -5.81 -11.65
C VAL A 5 -9.52 -6.54 -10.57
N LEU A 6 -10.17 -7.43 -9.81
CA LEU A 6 -9.50 -8.24 -8.80
C LEU A 6 -8.61 -9.29 -9.46
N GLY A 7 -7.48 -9.61 -8.84
CA GLY A 7 -6.62 -10.70 -9.26
C GLY A 7 -5.61 -11.07 -8.18
N ILE A 8 -5.24 -12.34 -8.12
CA ILE A 8 -4.16 -12.80 -7.24
C ILE A 8 -2.84 -12.28 -7.83
N VAL A 9 -2.15 -11.45 -7.06
CA VAL A 9 -0.85 -10.88 -7.47
C VAL A 9 0.27 -11.84 -7.06
N ALA A 10 1.23 -12.09 -7.94
CA ALA A 10 2.42 -12.90 -7.65
C ALA A 10 3.22 -12.33 -6.46
N ARG A 11 3.89 -13.21 -5.70
CA ARG A 11 4.57 -12.86 -4.45
C ARG A 11 5.60 -11.74 -4.63
N ASP A 12 6.37 -11.75 -5.71
CA ASP A 12 7.42 -10.75 -5.99
C ASP A 12 6.83 -9.36 -6.19
N ARG A 13 5.69 -9.29 -6.89
CA ARG A 13 4.97 -8.03 -7.11
C ARG A 13 4.30 -7.53 -5.84
N GLN A 14 3.83 -8.43 -4.96
CA GLN A 14 3.34 -8.05 -3.63
C GLN A 14 4.44 -7.44 -2.76
N GLN A 15 5.65 -8.03 -2.76
CA GLN A 15 6.80 -7.50 -2.01
C GLN A 15 7.25 -6.15 -2.56
N THR A 16 7.36 -6.03 -3.88
CA THR A 16 7.73 -4.77 -4.56
C THR A 16 6.74 -3.66 -4.20
N LEU A 17 5.44 -3.93 -4.25
CA LEU A 17 4.40 -2.97 -3.85
C LEU A 17 4.48 -2.60 -2.36
N ALA A 18 4.77 -3.57 -1.49
CA ALA A 18 4.92 -3.31 -0.06
C ALA A 18 6.09 -2.35 0.22
N ILE A 19 7.26 -2.60 -0.37
CA ILE A 19 8.43 -1.73 -0.25
C ILE A 19 8.12 -0.34 -0.83
N HIS A 20 7.51 -0.29 -2.01
CA HIS A 20 7.13 0.97 -2.65
C HIS A 20 6.20 1.81 -1.76
N TRP A 21 5.18 1.21 -1.14
CA TRP A 21 4.27 1.95 -0.25
C TRP A 21 4.95 2.48 1.01
N ILE A 22 5.90 1.72 1.58
CA ILE A 22 6.69 2.18 2.74
C ILE A 22 7.52 3.40 2.35
N LEU A 23 8.19 3.36 1.20
CA LEU A 23 9.00 4.47 0.71
C LEU A 23 8.12 5.69 0.39
N GLU A 24 6.98 5.50 -0.27
CA GLU A 24 6.05 6.59 -0.59
C GLU A 24 5.52 7.29 0.68
N ALA A 25 5.22 6.51 1.73
CA ALA A 25 4.80 7.04 3.02
C ALA A 25 5.92 7.84 3.71
N ALA A 26 7.16 7.35 3.66
CA ALA A 26 8.33 8.05 4.19
C ALA A 26 8.59 9.38 3.45
N VAL A 27 8.46 9.40 2.11
CA VAL A 27 8.60 10.61 1.29
C VAL A 27 7.49 11.62 1.61
N LYS A 28 6.23 11.18 1.75
CA LYS A 28 5.12 12.05 2.16
C LYS A 28 5.37 12.70 3.52
N ARG A 29 5.88 11.94 4.50
CA ARG A 29 6.26 12.51 5.80
C ARG A 29 7.42 13.50 5.71
N ARG A 30 8.43 13.22 4.89
CA ARG A 30 9.53 14.15 4.64
C ARG A 30 9.01 15.49 4.14
N ILE A 31 8.10 15.49 3.17
CA ILE A 31 7.51 16.72 2.62
C ILE A 31 6.72 17.48 3.70
N SER A 32 5.93 16.77 4.50
CA SER A 32 5.06 17.37 5.52
C SER A 32 5.82 17.97 6.71
N TYR A 33 6.88 17.31 7.20
CA TYR A 33 7.56 17.68 8.44
C TYR A 33 8.98 18.23 8.20
N ARG A 34 9.48 18.26 6.95
CA ARG A 34 10.85 18.62 6.57
C ARG A 34 11.94 17.87 7.37
N ILE A 35 11.66 16.63 7.76
CA ILE A 35 12.60 15.76 8.50
C ILE A 35 13.52 15.00 7.52
N SER A 36 14.70 14.59 7.96
CA SER A 36 15.61 13.74 7.18
C SER A 36 14.95 12.42 6.77
N LEU A 37 15.27 11.96 5.55
CA LEU A 37 14.67 10.78 4.93
C LEU A 37 14.92 9.51 5.76
N GLU A 38 16.10 9.40 6.37
CA GLU A 38 16.49 8.28 7.23
C GLU A 38 15.55 8.14 8.44
N LYS A 39 15.30 9.24 9.15
CA LYS A 39 14.41 9.26 10.33
C LYS A 39 12.96 8.93 9.94
N CYS A 40 12.48 9.45 8.81
CA CYS A 40 11.15 9.14 8.31
C CYS A 40 11.00 7.66 7.91
N SER A 41 12.01 7.10 7.25
CA SER A 41 12.01 5.70 6.79
C SER A 41 12.05 4.74 7.97
N PHE A 42 12.93 5.00 8.95
CA PHE A 42 12.99 4.22 10.18
C PHE A 42 11.68 4.29 10.97
N GLY A 43 11.08 5.48 11.09
CA GLY A 43 9.78 5.66 11.73
C GLY A 43 8.67 4.86 11.06
N GLU A 44 8.63 4.78 9.73
CA GLU A 44 7.63 3.94 9.05
C GLU A 44 7.88 2.44 9.15
N ILE A 45 9.12 2.00 9.16
CA ILE A 45 9.45 0.59 9.41
C ILE A 45 8.99 0.19 10.83
N LEU A 46 9.27 1.03 11.82
CA LEU A 46 8.82 0.82 13.20
C LEU A 46 7.29 0.80 13.33
N ASN A 47 6.57 1.66 12.61
CA ASN A 47 5.11 1.66 12.63
C ASN A 47 4.50 0.45 11.91
N THR A 48 5.14 -0.02 10.83
CA THR A 48 4.65 -1.16 10.05
C THR A 48 4.83 -2.49 10.77
N TYR A 49 5.86 -2.62 11.60
CA TYR A 49 6.12 -3.84 12.39
C TYR A 49 4.91 -4.28 13.24
N PRO A 50 4.30 -3.43 14.09
CA PRO A 50 3.06 -3.75 14.80
C PRO A 50 1.80 -3.70 13.92
N LYS A 51 1.95 -3.74 12.59
CA LYS A 51 0.85 -3.62 11.60
C LYS A 51 0.07 -2.31 11.75
N ARG A 52 0.73 -1.20 12.09
CA ARG A 52 0.13 0.12 12.18
C ARG A 52 0.64 1.03 11.06
N GLY A 53 0.04 2.20 10.95
CA GLY A 53 0.46 3.23 10.00
C GLY A 53 -0.24 3.21 8.64
N ILE A 54 0.17 4.16 7.80
CA ILE A 54 -0.54 4.57 6.59
C ILE A 54 -0.51 3.46 5.53
N THR A 55 0.60 2.73 5.45
CA THR A 55 0.79 1.59 4.53
C THR A 55 -0.18 0.44 4.81
N ARG A 56 -0.44 0.14 6.10
CA ARG A 56 -1.43 -0.88 6.48
C ARG A 56 -2.85 -0.43 6.14
N GLN A 57 -3.19 0.83 6.42
CA GLN A 57 -4.50 1.38 6.05
C GLN A 57 -4.72 1.31 4.54
N ARG A 58 -3.71 1.65 3.74
CA ARG A 58 -3.78 1.56 2.28
C ARG A 58 -4.02 0.13 1.82
N ARG A 59 -3.33 -0.85 2.41
CA ARG A 59 -3.59 -2.28 2.14
C ARG A 59 -5.04 -2.63 2.48
N GLN A 60 -5.55 -2.24 3.63
CA GLN A 60 -6.93 -2.53 4.05
C GLN A 60 -7.96 -1.92 3.09
N ASN A 61 -7.76 -0.67 2.68
CA ASN A 61 -8.63 0.02 1.73
C ASN A 61 -8.65 -0.68 0.36
N LEU A 62 -7.49 -1.16 -0.11
CA LEU A 62 -7.40 -1.94 -1.35
C LEU A 62 -8.13 -3.28 -1.24
N HIS A 63 -8.01 -3.98 -0.11
CA HIS A 63 -8.78 -5.21 0.14
C HIS A 63 -10.29 -4.95 0.24
N GLY A 64 -10.69 -3.82 0.84
CA GLY A 64 -12.09 -3.38 0.87
C GLY A 64 -12.63 -3.11 -0.53
N LEU A 65 -11.91 -2.32 -1.33
CA LEU A 65 -12.26 -2.05 -2.73
C LEU A 65 -12.32 -3.33 -3.55
N ALA A 66 -11.40 -4.26 -3.31
CA ALA A 66 -11.43 -5.57 -3.92
C ALA A 66 -12.71 -6.35 -3.53
N SER A 67 -13.07 -6.38 -2.25
CA SER A 67 -14.30 -7.06 -1.83
C SER A 67 -15.56 -6.47 -2.48
N THR A 68 -15.61 -5.15 -2.66
CA THR A 68 -16.74 -4.46 -3.31
C THR A 68 -16.79 -4.72 -4.82
N ASN A 69 -15.63 -4.76 -5.49
CA ASN A 69 -15.54 -4.94 -6.93
C ASN A 69 -15.57 -6.41 -7.37
N ARG A 70 -15.97 -7.33 -6.49
CA ARG A 70 -16.07 -8.76 -6.81
C ARG A 70 -17.00 -9.02 -8.00
N SER A 71 -18.04 -8.21 -8.20
CA SER A 71 -18.95 -8.32 -9.34
C SER A 71 -18.27 -8.11 -10.71
N PHE A 72 -17.09 -7.48 -10.75
CA PHE A 72 -16.33 -7.27 -11.99
C PHE A 72 -15.37 -8.42 -12.33
N MET A 73 -15.33 -9.49 -11.53
CA MET A 73 -14.50 -10.68 -11.82
C MET A 73 -14.93 -11.38 -13.12
N HIS A 74 -16.19 -11.21 -13.53
CA HIS A 74 -16.73 -11.79 -14.77
C HIS A 74 -16.15 -11.17 -16.06
N PHE A 75 -15.44 -10.05 -15.97
CA PHE A 75 -14.79 -9.41 -17.12
C PHE A 75 -13.35 -9.90 -17.36
N ILE A 76 -12.88 -10.88 -16.58
CA ILE A 76 -11.58 -11.54 -16.77
C ILE A 76 -11.84 -12.83 -17.53
N TRP A 77 -11.71 -12.77 -18.85
CA TRP A 77 -11.69 -13.94 -19.72
C TRP A 77 -10.36 -13.97 -20.48
#